data_AF-A0A8J4QWL8-F1
#
_entry.id   AF-A0A8J4QWL8-F1
#
_cell.length_a   1.000
_cell.length_b   1.000
_cell.length_c   1.000
_cell.angle_alpha   90.00
_cell.angle_beta   90.00
_cell.angle_gamma   90.00
#
_symmetry.space_group_name_H-M   'P 1'
#
loop_
_entity.id
_entity.type
_entity.pdbx_description
1 polymer ?
#
loop_
_entity_poly.entity_id
_entity_poly.type
_entity_poly.pdbx_seq_one_letter_code
_entity_poly.pdbx_strand_id
1 'polypeptide(L)'
;MALKVGPWGAQSGGTIWSFVAKGEINEIEIVNGYVIDSISFKYKDECGVLQTLNVGGTGGQKTNKISLKWPEEYLTSFDGRINDFMGYVVIFSITFKTNKATYGPYGTVDGKPFRHNGGVIVGFHGYAGEFVDAIGAYATLPYVNTTLKEPDHTTKMAVPRGPGPWGGHGGMEWDHGIFLAIRELQLHVGDSVIHAIRVLYESKDGEPVWSPKHGGDGCDQIKTIKLEVSEEFLVRIAGFYGPVKGCDSFKALRSITFYTNKAKYGPYGDEVGDAFTSSVTGGKVVGFHGRSGVYLDAIGVHMEYF
;
A
#
# COMPACT_ATOMS: atom_id res chain seq x y z
N MET A 1 -13.68 -4.59 -6.30
CA MET A 1 -13.79 -3.16 -5.94
C MET A 1 -12.41 -2.53 -6.14
N ALA A 2 -12.30 -1.40 -6.84
CA ALA A 2 -11.02 -0.71 -7.08
C ALA A 2 -10.85 0.45 -6.07
N LEU A 3 -9.69 0.53 -5.43
CA LEU A 3 -9.35 1.61 -4.49
C LEU A 3 -8.90 2.85 -5.24
N LYS A 4 -9.45 4.02 -4.89
CA LYS A 4 -9.05 5.32 -5.42
C LYS A 4 -7.93 5.94 -4.57
N VAL A 5 -6.78 6.23 -5.15
CA VAL A 5 -5.61 6.81 -4.47
C VAL A 5 -5.13 8.07 -5.21
N GLY A 6 -4.69 9.09 -4.48
CA GLY A 6 -4.35 10.41 -5.02
C GLY A 6 -5.59 11.30 -5.19
N PRO A 7 -5.58 12.31 -6.09
CA PRO A 7 -4.51 12.59 -7.06
C PRO A 7 -3.36 13.41 -6.45
N TRP A 8 -2.18 13.32 -7.06
CA TRP A 8 -1.06 14.21 -6.77
C TRP A 8 -0.97 15.28 -7.85
N GLY A 9 -0.79 16.53 -7.43
CA GLY A 9 -0.93 17.72 -8.29
C GLY A 9 -1.99 18.67 -7.72
N ALA A 10 -2.49 19.59 -8.53
CA ALA A 10 -3.55 20.50 -8.15
C ALA A 10 -4.59 20.67 -9.27
N GLN A 11 -5.75 21.23 -8.93
CA GLN A 11 -6.74 21.65 -9.93
C GLN A 11 -6.40 23.08 -10.38
N SER A 12 -5.34 23.22 -11.16
CA SER A 12 -4.80 24.51 -11.60
C SER A 12 -5.35 24.92 -12.96
N GLY A 13 -6.68 24.90 -13.12
CA GLY A 13 -7.37 25.35 -14.33
C GLY A 13 -7.91 24.23 -15.24
N GLY A 14 -7.51 22.97 -15.04
CA GLY A 14 -8.00 21.83 -15.78
C GLY A 14 -9.37 21.28 -15.34
N THR A 15 -9.93 20.42 -16.18
CA THR A 15 -11.17 19.68 -15.92
C THR A 15 -10.88 18.29 -15.36
N ILE A 16 -11.83 17.74 -14.60
CA ILE A 16 -11.71 16.39 -14.04
C ILE A 16 -11.77 15.34 -15.16
N TRP A 17 -10.92 14.33 -15.06
CA TRP A 17 -10.96 13.15 -15.91
C TRP A 17 -10.81 11.89 -15.06
N SER A 18 -11.39 10.79 -15.54
CA SER A 18 -11.39 9.53 -14.80
C SER A 18 -11.80 8.37 -15.70
N PHE A 19 -11.18 7.21 -15.51
CA PHE A 19 -11.67 5.95 -16.06
C PHE A 19 -11.28 4.77 -15.17
N VAL A 20 -12.06 3.69 -15.28
CA VAL A 20 -11.74 2.37 -14.72
C VAL A 20 -11.87 1.37 -15.87
N ALA A 21 -10.82 0.60 -16.10
CA ALA A 21 -10.74 -0.47 -17.07
C ALA A 21 -11.17 -1.81 -16.44
N LYS A 22 -11.65 -2.73 -17.27
CA LYS A 22 -11.91 -4.12 -16.90
C LYS A 22 -10.60 -4.92 -16.89
N GLY A 23 -9.70 -4.58 -15.97
CA GLY A 23 -8.38 -5.18 -15.81
C GLY A 23 -7.35 -4.77 -16.87
N GLU A 24 -7.76 -4.60 -18.12
CA GLU A 24 -6.86 -4.43 -19.26
C GLU A 24 -6.64 -2.95 -19.63
N ILE A 25 -5.47 -2.42 -19.29
CA ILE A 25 -4.89 -1.21 -19.87
C ILE A 25 -3.86 -1.67 -20.90
N ASN A 26 -4.08 -1.35 -22.18
CA ASN A 26 -3.31 -1.87 -23.30
C ASN A 26 -2.11 -0.99 -23.65
N GLU A 27 -2.32 0.33 -23.64
CA GLU A 27 -1.31 1.27 -24.10
C GLU A 27 -1.39 2.55 -23.27
N ILE A 28 -0.23 3.08 -22.93
CA ILE A 28 -0.08 4.43 -22.42
C ILE A 28 0.82 5.17 -23.40
N GLU A 29 0.33 6.25 -23.97
CA GLU A 29 1.14 7.21 -24.71
C GLU A 29 1.37 8.43 -23.82
N ILE A 30 2.62 8.84 -23.68
CA ILE A 30 3.01 10.03 -22.92
C ILE A 30 3.61 11.02 -23.91
N VAL A 31 3.06 12.23 -23.96
CA VAL A 31 3.63 13.34 -24.71
C VAL A 31 4.18 14.36 -23.73
N ASN A 32 5.45 14.71 -23.89
CA ASN A 32 6.13 15.64 -23.00
C ASN A 32 7.08 16.59 -23.75
N GLY A 33 7.17 17.81 -23.25
CA GLY A 33 8.25 18.76 -23.47
C GLY A 33 9.06 18.88 -22.19
N TYR A 34 8.99 20.06 -21.57
CA TYR A 34 9.57 20.34 -20.25
C TYR A 34 8.73 19.72 -19.11
N VAL A 35 7.41 19.71 -19.27
CA VAL A 35 6.43 19.07 -18.37
C VAL A 35 5.71 17.94 -19.10
N ILE A 36 4.79 17.25 -18.42
CA ILE A 36 3.88 16.30 -19.08
C ILE A 36 2.72 17.07 -19.70
N ASP A 37 2.75 17.19 -21.02
CA ASP A 37 1.72 17.89 -21.81
C ASP A 37 0.45 17.06 -21.92
N SER A 38 0.57 15.77 -22.25
CA SER A 38 -0.58 14.87 -22.35
C SER A 38 -0.24 13.41 -22.03
N ILE A 39 -1.27 12.67 -21.63
CA ILE A 39 -1.23 11.22 -21.52
C ILE A 39 -2.48 10.66 -22.21
N SER A 40 -2.30 9.59 -22.99
CA SER A 40 -3.40 8.88 -23.63
C SER A 40 -3.41 7.43 -23.17
N PHE A 41 -4.58 6.94 -22.78
CA PHE A 41 -4.79 5.58 -22.31
C PHE A 41 -5.67 4.83 -23.30
N LYS A 42 -5.21 3.67 -23.78
CA LYS A 42 -6.06 2.68 -24.45
C LYS A 42 -6.37 1.56 -23.48
N TYR A 43 -7.64 1.27 -23.28
CA TYR A 43 -8.09 0.31 -22.27
C TYR A 43 -9.43 -0.31 -22.66
N LYS A 44 -9.80 -1.44 -22.06
CA LYS A 44 -11.15 -1.99 -22.18
C LYS A 44 -12.05 -1.50 -21.06
N ASP A 45 -13.22 -0.96 -21.40
CA ASP A 45 -14.23 -0.57 -20.41
C ASP A 45 -14.93 -1.78 -19.76
N GLU A 46 -15.90 -1.55 -18.88
CA GLU A 46 -16.64 -2.60 -18.17
C GLU A 46 -17.38 -3.58 -19.11
N CYS A 47 -17.77 -3.11 -20.30
CA CYS A 47 -18.39 -3.92 -21.35
C CYS A 47 -17.35 -4.71 -22.17
N GLY A 48 -16.06 -4.47 -21.97
CA GLY A 48 -14.97 -5.08 -22.72
C GLY A 48 -14.68 -4.38 -24.05
N VAL A 49 -15.25 -3.19 -24.29
CA VAL A 49 -15.05 -2.42 -25.51
C VAL A 49 -13.76 -1.59 -25.37
N LEU A 50 -12.94 -1.57 -26.43
CA LEU A 50 -11.71 -0.80 -26.45
C LEU A 50 -12.04 0.70 -26.53
N GLN A 51 -11.58 1.44 -25.54
CA GLN A 51 -11.71 2.89 -25.42
C GLN A 51 -10.34 3.56 -25.52
N THR A 52 -10.36 4.84 -25.88
CA THR A 52 -9.18 5.72 -25.79
C THR A 52 -9.57 6.98 -25.04
N LEU A 53 -8.85 7.29 -23.97
CA LEU A 53 -8.98 8.55 -23.24
C LEU A 53 -7.70 9.36 -23.40
N ASN A 54 -7.82 10.57 -23.94
CA ASN A 54 -6.71 11.53 -24.03
C ASN A 54 -6.89 12.58 -22.93
N VAL A 55 -5.83 12.88 -22.18
CA VAL A 55 -5.84 13.88 -21.11
C VAL A 55 -4.68 14.85 -21.29
N GLY A 56 -4.91 16.13 -21.02
CA GLY A 56 -3.93 17.20 -21.24
C GLY A 56 -4.08 17.90 -22.59
N GLY A 57 -3.07 18.68 -22.95
CA GLY A 57 -3.10 19.54 -24.13
C GLY A 57 -2.52 18.90 -25.40
N THR A 58 -2.22 19.77 -26.37
CA THR A 58 -1.65 19.40 -27.68
C THR A 58 -0.18 19.79 -27.81
N GLY A 59 0.45 20.18 -26.70
CA GLY A 59 1.84 20.57 -26.62
C GLY A 59 2.81 19.37 -26.64
N GLY A 60 4.03 19.62 -26.15
CA GLY A 60 5.10 18.64 -26.10
C GLY A 60 5.71 18.32 -27.46
N GLN A 61 6.90 17.70 -27.43
CA GLN A 61 7.64 17.36 -28.64
C GLN A 61 8.16 15.91 -28.65
N LYS A 62 8.15 15.25 -27.49
CA LYS A 62 8.58 13.85 -27.34
C LYS A 62 7.35 13.00 -27.06
N THR A 63 7.19 11.95 -27.85
CA THR A 63 6.12 10.96 -27.66
C THR A 63 6.75 9.61 -27.31
N ASN A 64 6.29 9.02 -26.23
CA ASN A 64 6.70 7.70 -25.78
C ASN A 64 5.48 6.79 -25.62
N LYS A 65 5.60 5.56 -26.08
CA LYS A 65 4.54 4.54 -25.97
C LYS A 65 4.98 3.40 -25.07
N ILE A 66 4.07 3.01 -24.18
CA ILE A 66 4.17 1.83 -23.33
C ILE A 66 3.08 0.87 -23.79
N SER A 67 3.47 -0.26 -24.35
CA SER A 67 2.52 -1.32 -24.72
C SER A 67 2.51 -2.40 -23.64
N LEU A 68 1.38 -2.57 -22.98
CA LEU A 68 1.18 -3.55 -21.91
C LEU A 68 0.49 -4.79 -22.48
N LYS A 69 1.09 -5.94 -22.24
CA LYS A 69 0.54 -7.25 -22.66
C LYS A 69 -0.21 -7.85 -21.49
N TRP A 70 -1.50 -7.57 -21.37
CA TRP A 70 -2.33 -8.17 -20.33
C TRP A 70 -2.64 -9.64 -20.65
N PRO A 71 -2.59 -10.57 -19.69
CA PRO A 71 -2.32 -10.37 -18.26
C PRO A 71 -0.83 -10.47 -17.86
N GLU A 72 0.09 -10.67 -18.80
CA GLU A 72 1.49 -10.95 -18.45
C GLU A 72 2.26 -9.72 -17.95
N GLU A 73 1.91 -8.52 -18.41
CA GLU A 73 2.46 -7.25 -17.98
C GLU A 73 1.35 -6.25 -17.62
N TYR A 74 1.40 -5.76 -16.39
CA TYR A 74 0.40 -4.86 -15.83
C TYR A 74 1.06 -3.84 -14.89
N LEU A 75 0.41 -2.69 -14.74
CA LEU A 75 0.91 -1.58 -13.92
C LEU A 75 0.74 -1.90 -12.43
N THR A 76 1.79 -1.63 -11.65
CA THR A 76 1.83 -1.87 -10.20
C THR A 76 2.04 -0.59 -9.39
N SER A 77 2.68 0.41 -9.99
CA SER A 77 2.98 1.68 -9.34
C SER A 77 3.37 2.74 -10.38
N PHE A 78 3.40 3.98 -9.94
CA PHE A 78 4.01 5.07 -10.67
C PHE A 78 4.54 6.11 -9.68
N ASP A 79 5.57 6.83 -10.07
CA ASP A 79 6.07 7.97 -9.31
C ASP A 79 6.50 9.09 -10.25
N GLY A 80 6.66 10.29 -9.69
CA GLY A 80 6.89 11.47 -10.50
C GLY A 80 7.21 12.70 -9.69
N ARG A 81 7.24 13.84 -10.38
CA ARG A 81 7.46 15.16 -9.79
C ARG A 81 6.32 16.10 -10.13
N ILE A 82 5.93 16.94 -9.17
CA ILE A 82 5.03 18.08 -9.37
C ILE A 82 5.78 19.37 -9.07
N ASN A 83 5.55 20.38 -9.89
CA ASN A 83 6.12 21.71 -9.68
C ASN A 83 5.22 22.78 -10.32
N ASP A 84 5.53 24.04 -10.05
CA ASP A 84 4.92 25.19 -10.72
C ASP A 84 5.50 25.37 -12.12
N PHE A 85 4.64 25.45 -13.12
CA PHE A 85 4.97 25.85 -14.47
C PHE A 85 4.06 27.00 -14.89
N MET A 86 4.65 28.20 -15.02
CA MET A 86 3.93 29.42 -15.43
C MET A 86 2.72 29.77 -14.52
N GLY A 87 2.82 29.47 -13.22
CA GLY A 87 1.75 29.72 -12.24
C GLY A 87 0.74 28.59 -12.08
N TYR A 88 0.94 27.45 -12.76
CA TYR A 88 0.11 26.26 -12.66
C TYR A 88 0.89 25.10 -12.06
N VAL A 89 0.35 24.43 -11.04
CA VAL A 89 0.97 23.22 -10.46
C VAL A 89 0.61 22.02 -11.32
N VAL A 90 1.61 21.45 -11.99
CA VAL A 90 1.43 20.38 -13.00
C VAL A 90 2.38 19.20 -12.77
N ILE A 91 2.12 18.08 -13.44
CA ILE A 91 3.02 16.93 -13.47
C ILE A 91 4.24 17.27 -14.35
N PHE A 92 5.41 17.35 -13.71
CA PHE A 92 6.68 17.63 -14.38
C PHE A 92 7.32 16.38 -14.96
N SER A 93 7.23 15.27 -14.23
CA SER A 93 7.68 13.97 -14.72
C SER A 93 6.84 12.82 -14.19
N ILE A 94 6.85 11.73 -14.93
CA ILE A 94 6.17 10.49 -14.56
C ILE A 94 7.00 9.27 -14.97
N THR A 95 7.03 8.27 -14.09
CA THR A 95 7.62 6.95 -14.29
C THR A 95 6.56 5.91 -13.99
N PHE A 96 6.24 5.05 -14.95
CA PHE A 96 5.34 3.91 -14.75
C PHE A 96 6.13 2.65 -14.45
N LYS A 97 5.66 1.86 -13.49
CA LYS A 97 6.27 0.57 -13.12
C LYS A 97 5.25 -0.53 -13.29
N THR A 98 5.69 -1.61 -13.93
CA THR A 98 4.91 -2.84 -14.11
C THR A 98 5.47 -3.94 -13.24
N ASN A 99 4.84 -5.12 -13.27
CA ASN A 99 5.41 -6.34 -12.71
C ASN A 99 6.67 -6.84 -13.46
N LYS A 100 7.04 -6.25 -14.61
CA LYS A 100 8.18 -6.67 -15.44
C LYS A 100 9.24 -5.60 -15.66
N ALA A 101 8.84 -4.34 -15.72
CA ALA A 101 9.68 -3.27 -16.22
C ALA A 101 9.37 -1.93 -15.57
N THR A 102 10.26 -0.97 -15.78
CA THR A 102 10.09 0.43 -15.41
C THR A 102 10.21 1.26 -16.69
N TYR A 103 9.27 2.18 -16.89
CA TYR A 103 9.15 3.05 -18.07
C TYR A 103 9.20 4.52 -17.63
N GLY A 104 10.17 5.26 -18.16
CA GLY A 104 10.45 6.65 -17.78
C GLY A 104 11.77 6.82 -17.00
N PRO A 105 11.98 7.95 -16.31
CA PRO A 105 11.05 9.07 -16.21
C PRO A 105 10.86 9.79 -17.55
N TYR A 106 9.62 10.16 -17.84
CA TYR A 106 9.27 11.09 -18.92
C TYR A 106 9.10 12.49 -18.33
N GLY A 107 9.41 13.54 -19.09
CA GLY A 107 9.43 14.92 -18.60
C GLY A 107 10.68 15.28 -17.79
N THR A 108 10.59 16.34 -16.97
CA THR A 108 11.70 16.85 -16.17
C THR A 108 11.61 16.38 -14.72
N VAL A 109 12.71 15.82 -14.20
CA VAL A 109 12.78 15.34 -12.80
C VAL A 109 13.13 16.50 -11.87
N ASP A 110 12.21 17.45 -11.75
CA ASP A 110 12.34 18.65 -10.91
C ASP A 110 11.06 18.92 -10.11
N GLY A 111 11.20 19.43 -8.89
CA GLY A 111 10.10 19.71 -7.97
C GLY A 111 9.79 18.59 -6.95
N LYS A 112 8.61 18.69 -6.34
CA LYS A 112 8.17 17.85 -5.22
C LYS A 112 7.86 16.43 -5.71
N PRO A 113 8.43 15.38 -5.09
CA PRO A 113 8.13 13.99 -5.47
C PRO A 113 6.73 13.57 -5.04
N PHE A 114 6.12 12.69 -5.84
CA PHE A 114 4.96 11.90 -5.47
C PHE A 114 5.13 10.45 -5.91
N ARG A 115 4.39 9.54 -5.27
CA ARG A 115 4.43 8.11 -5.59
C ARG A 115 3.12 7.42 -5.22
N HIS A 116 2.63 6.61 -6.14
CA HIS A 116 1.64 5.59 -5.89
C HIS A 116 2.33 4.24 -5.65
N ASN A 117 1.89 3.50 -4.64
CA ASN A 117 2.36 2.15 -4.35
C ASN A 117 1.18 1.20 -4.11
N GLY A 118 1.25 0.00 -4.68
CA GLY A 118 0.41 -1.13 -4.30
C GLY A 118 -0.75 -1.43 -5.27
N GLY A 119 -1.08 -2.72 -5.39
CA GLY A 119 -2.17 -3.21 -6.25
C GLY A 119 -1.84 -3.22 -7.74
N VAL A 120 -2.75 -3.78 -8.53
CA VAL A 120 -2.79 -3.69 -9.99
C VAL A 120 -3.57 -2.44 -10.37
N ILE A 121 -2.93 -1.51 -11.06
CA ILE A 121 -3.60 -0.28 -11.50
C ILE A 121 -4.53 -0.65 -12.65
N VAL A 122 -5.83 -0.40 -12.44
CA VAL A 122 -6.91 -0.67 -13.40
C VAL A 122 -7.56 0.60 -13.90
N GLY A 123 -7.06 1.76 -13.52
CA GLY A 123 -7.63 3.02 -13.98
C GLY A 123 -6.91 4.20 -13.39
N PHE A 124 -7.25 5.38 -13.89
CA PHE A 124 -6.66 6.63 -13.46
C PHE A 124 -7.73 7.71 -13.32
N HIS A 125 -7.45 8.70 -12.50
CA HIS A 125 -8.25 9.91 -12.35
C HIS A 125 -7.34 11.11 -12.12
N GLY A 126 -7.85 12.31 -12.36
CA GLY A 126 -7.04 13.50 -12.18
C GLY A 126 -7.69 14.76 -12.70
N TYR A 127 -6.85 15.77 -12.90
CA TYR A 127 -7.21 17.04 -13.52
C TYR A 127 -6.27 17.30 -14.69
N ALA A 128 -6.79 17.86 -15.78
CA ALA A 128 -5.98 18.22 -16.93
C ALA A 128 -6.59 19.41 -17.70
N GLY A 129 -5.72 20.29 -18.16
CA GLY A 129 -6.00 21.42 -19.02
C GLY A 129 -5.04 21.41 -20.21
N GLU A 130 -4.25 22.49 -20.35
CA GLU A 130 -3.14 22.52 -21.32
C GLU A 130 -2.03 21.52 -20.99
N PHE A 131 -1.92 21.11 -19.73
CA PHE A 131 -0.99 20.10 -19.23
C PHE A 131 -1.75 19.04 -18.42
N VAL A 132 -1.03 18.01 -17.97
CA VAL A 132 -1.55 17.11 -16.94
C VAL A 132 -1.32 17.75 -15.57
N ASP A 133 -2.38 18.27 -14.96
CA ASP A 133 -2.29 19.02 -13.70
C ASP A 133 -2.13 18.10 -12.49
N ALA A 134 -2.89 17.00 -12.49
CA ALA A 134 -2.87 16.03 -11.40
C ALA A 134 -3.19 14.62 -11.90
N ILE A 135 -2.62 13.61 -11.24
CA ILE A 135 -2.87 12.19 -11.55
C ILE A 135 -2.99 11.37 -10.26
N GLY A 136 -3.96 10.47 -10.26
CA GLY A 136 -4.20 9.45 -9.24
C GLY A 136 -4.64 8.16 -9.93
N ALA A 137 -4.75 7.08 -9.16
CA ALA A 137 -5.06 5.75 -9.70
C ALA A 137 -6.27 5.11 -9.03
N TYR A 138 -6.91 4.23 -9.80
CA TYR A 138 -7.75 3.15 -9.31
C TYR A 138 -6.93 1.87 -9.31
N ALA A 139 -6.70 1.28 -8.15
CA ALA A 139 -5.95 0.04 -8.00
C ALA A 139 -6.86 -1.09 -7.51
N THR A 140 -6.79 -2.23 -8.19
CA THR A 140 -7.39 -3.48 -7.72
C THR A 140 -6.31 -4.38 -7.13
N LEU A 141 -6.76 -5.42 -6.49
CA LEU A 141 -5.92 -6.45 -5.92
C LEU A 141 -5.48 -7.33 -7.11
N PRO A 142 -4.21 -7.76 -7.21
CA PRO A 142 -3.88 -8.81 -8.17
C PRO A 142 -4.83 -9.98 -7.92
N TYR A 143 -5.48 -10.47 -8.97
CA TYR A 143 -6.26 -11.70 -8.90
C TYR A 143 -5.28 -12.85 -9.13
N VAL A 144 -4.88 -13.56 -8.08
CA VAL A 144 -4.00 -14.73 -8.24
C VAL A 144 -4.88 -15.95 -8.53
N ASN A 145 -4.88 -16.36 -9.80
CA ASN A 145 -5.30 -17.72 -10.16
C ASN A 145 -4.16 -18.68 -9.80
N THR A 146 -4.02 -19.05 -8.53
CA THR A 146 -3.07 -20.09 -8.13
C THR A 146 -3.73 -21.46 -8.24
N THR A 147 -3.53 -22.11 -9.38
CA THR A 147 -3.36 -23.56 -9.36
C THR A 147 -2.06 -23.81 -8.59
N LEU A 148 -2.19 -24.41 -7.40
CA LEU A 148 -1.07 -24.79 -6.55
C LEU A 148 -0.09 -25.66 -7.34
N LYS A 149 1.12 -25.15 -7.57
CA LYS A 149 2.30 -25.98 -7.72
C LYS A 149 3.22 -25.66 -6.55
N GLU A 150 3.38 -26.66 -5.70
CA GLU A 150 4.28 -26.61 -4.54
C GLU A 150 5.72 -26.30 -4.99
N PRO A 151 6.47 -25.46 -4.25
CA PRO A 151 7.91 -25.45 -4.33
C PRO A 151 8.50 -26.41 -3.31
N ASP A 152 9.44 -27.20 -3.82
CA ASP A 152 10.25 -28.22 -3.16
C ASP A 152 11.12 -27.65 -2.01
N HIS A 153 11.42 -28.52 -1.05
CA HIS A 153 12.08 -28.20 0.21
C HIS A 153 13.55 -27.76 0.05
N THR A 154 14.02 -27.00 1.04
CA THR A 154 15.42 -26.67 1.38
C THR A 154 16.09 -25.49 0.67
N THR A 155 15.76 -24.27 1.07
CA THR A 155 16.75 -23.21 1.37
C THR A 155 16.13 -22.23 2.36
N LYS A 156 16.87 -21.80 3.39
CA LYS A 156 16.54 -20.62 4.20
C LYS A 156 16.47 -19.39 3.29
N MET A 157 15.34 -19.16 2.64
CA MET A 157 15.07 -17.91 1.94
C MET A 157 14.49 -16.93 2.96
N ALA A 158 15.16 -15.78 3.11
CA ALA A 158 14.59 -14.64 3.78
C ALA A 158 13.24 -14.32 3.12
N VAL A 159 12.16 -14.48 3.88
CA VAL A 159 10.83 -14.09 3.42
C VAL A 159 10.88 -12.58 3.11
N PRO A 160 10.45 -12.12 1.93
CA PRO A 160 10.37 -10.70 1.65
C PRO A 160 9.52 -10.03 2.74
N ARG A 161 10.14 -9.18 3.57
CA ARG A 161 9.44 -8.46 4.64
C ARG A 161 8.29 -7.68 4.01
N GLY A 162 7.06 -7.97 4.45
CA GLY A 162 5.88 -7.24 4.00
C GLY A 162 5.84 -5.79 4.53
N PRO A 163 4.77 -5.03 4.24
CA PRO A 163 4.63 -3.62 4.59
C PRO A 163 5.03 -3.27 6.04
N GLY A 164 5.72 -2.14 6.21
CA GLY A 164 6.23 -1.64 7.50
C GLY A 164 7.71 -1.97 7.75
N PRO A 165 8.19 -1.95 9.02
CA PRO A 165 7.42 -1.61 10.21
C PRO A 165 7.19 -0.10 10.34
N TRP A 166 6.01 0.29 10.83
CA TRP A 166 5.69 1.68 11.18
C TRP A 166 5.81 1.86 12.69
N GLY A 167 6.50 2.92 13.12
CA GLY A 167 6.77 3.15 14.53
C GLY A 167 8.07 3.90 14.78
N GLY A 168 8.55 3.83 16.02
CA GLY A 168 9.84 4.37 16.42
C GLY A 168 11.03 3.48 16.05
N HIS A 169 12.23 4.04 16.20
CA HIS A 169 13.50 3.35 15.93
C HIS A 169 14.08 2.61 17.15
N GLY A 170 13.40 2.64 18.30
CA GLY A 170 13.83 1.97 19.53
C GLY A 170 13.64 0.45 19.50
N GLY A 171 13.91 -0.20 20.63
CA GLY A 171 13.68 -1.63 20.81
C GLY A 171 14.56 -2.54 19.94
N MET A 172 14.41 -3.85 20.14
CA MET A 172 15.05 -4.89 19.33
C MET A 172 14.14 -5.32 18.19
N GLU A 173 14.72 -5.56 17.01
CA GLU A 173 13.98 -6.11 15.86
C GLU A 173 13.53 -7.54 16.11
N TRP A 174 12.37 -7.88 15.58
CA TRP A 174 11.84 -9.25 15.58
C TRP A 174 10.99 -9.49 14.34
N ASP A 175 10.92 -10.76 13.95
CA ASP A 175 10.16 -11.23 12.81
C ASP A 175 9.62 -12.63 13.13
N HIS A 176 8.30 -12.80 13.12
CA HIS A 176 7.68 -14.10 13.38
C HIS A 176 7.72 -15.04 12.18
N GLY A 177 8.01 -14.54 10.97
CA GLY A 177 7.85 -15.27 9.73
C GLY A 177 6.37 -15.38 9.32
N ILE A 178 6.04 -16.43 8.56
CA ILE A 178 4.70 -16.64 7.97
C ILE A 178 4.05 -17.91 8.49
N PHE A 179 2.74 -17.87 8.66
CA PHE A 179 1.89 -18.94 9.20
C PHE A 179 0.64 -19.15 8.35
N LEU A 180 -0.05 -20.29 8.50
CA LEU A 180 -1.26 -20.57 7.72
C LEU A 180 -2.40 -19.60 8.06
N ALA A 181 -2.54 -19.26 9.34
CA ALA A 181 -3.57 -18.36 9.83
C ALA A 181 -3.20 -17.74 11.18
N ILE A 182 -3.95 -16.69 11.56
CA ILE A 182 -3.93 -16.08 12.89
C ILE A 182 -5.23 -16.48 13.60
N ARG A 183 -5.11 -17.12 14.76
CA ARG A 183 -6.24 -17.55 15.59
C ARG A 183 -6.60 -16.50 16.64
N GLU A 184 -5.60 -15.88 17.26
CA GLU A 184 -5.80 -14.94 18.35
C GLU A 184 -4.73 -13.84 18.39
N LEU A 185 -5.15 -12.62 18.69
CA LEU A 185 -4.27 -11.49 19.02
C LEU A 185 -4.51 -11.08 20.48
N GLN A 186 -3.43 -10.88 21.23
CA GLN A 186 -3.44 -10.29 22.56
C GLN A 186 -2.63 -8.99 22.54
N LEU A 187 -3.28 -7.89 22.87
CA LEU A 187 -2.67 -6.55 22.96
C LEU A 187 -2.65 -6.10 24.41
N HIS A 188 -1.49 -5.65 24.88
CA HIS A 188 -1.36 -4.96 26.17
C HIS A 188 -1.42 -3.46 25.92
N VAL A 189 -2.45 -2.79 26.45
CA VAL A 189 -2.76 -1.39 26.10
C VAL A 189 -3.00 -0.58 27.37
N GLY A 190 -2.18 0.43 27.60
CA GLY A 190 -2.20 1.26 28.80
C GLY A 190 -1.56 2.61 28.54
N ASP A 191 -1.88 3.62 29.35
CA ASP A 191 -1.26 4.95 29.30
C ASP A 191 -1.14 5.55 27.88
N SER A 192 -2.20 5.35 27.09
CA SER A 192 -2.32 5.81 25.71
C SER A 192 -1.27 5.23 24.73
N VAL A 193 -0.65 4.09 25.04
CA VAL A 193 0.38 3.41 24.21
C VAL A 193 0.12 1.91 24.12
N ILE A 194 0.59 1.29 23.04
CA ILE A 194 0.62 -0.18 22.92
C ILE A 194 1.89 -0.70 23.60
N HIS A 195 1.73 -1.39 24.72
CA HIS A 195 2.84 -1.95 25.49
C HIS A 195 3.40 -3.20 24.85
N ALA A 196 2.54 -4.12 24.41
CA ALA A 196 2.98 -5.38 23.86
C ALA A 196 1.94 -6.04 22.95
N ILE A 197 2.41 -6.96 22.12
CA ILE A 197 1.59 -7.87 21.31
C ILE A 197 2.06 -9.32 21.49
N ARG A 198 1.10 -10.25 21.49
CA ARG A 198 1.33 -11.69 21.37
C ARG A 198 0.29 -12.29 20.43
N VAL A 199 0.69 -13.24 19.61
CA VAL A 199 -0.17 -13.80 18.55
C VAL A 199 -0.20 -15.32 18.63
N LEU A 200 -1.38 -15.90 18.54
CA LEU A 200 -1.58 -17.34 18.36
C LEU A 200 -1.77 -17.61 16.87
N TYR A 201 -0.86 -18.36 16.28
CA TYR A 201 -0.91 -18.76 14.88
C TYR A 201 -1.38 -20.19 14.72
N GLU A 202 -1.73 -20.54 13.49
CA GLU A 202 -1.81 -21.91 13.01
C GLU A 202 -0.52 -22.26 12.25
N SER A 203 0.22 -23.26 12.72
CA SER A 203 1.45 -23.74 12.09
C SER A 203 1.16 -24.42 10.75
N LYS A 204 2.21 -24.78 10.00
CA LYS A 204 2.06 -25.54 8.74
C LYS A 204 1.39 -26.91 8.93
N ASP A 205 1.46 -27.46 10.14
CA ASP A 205 0.86 -28.74 10.49
C ASP A 205 -0.59 -28.59 10.98
N GLY A 206 -1.15 -27.38 11.01
CA GLY A 206 -2.49 -27.08 11.52
C GLY A 206 -2.55 -26.82 13.04
N GLU A 207 -1.42 -26.96 13.74
CA GLU A 207 -1.35 -26.87 15.19
C GLU A 207 -1.26 -25.42 15.71
N PRO A 208 -1.93 -25.09 16.83
CA PRO A 208 -1.88 -23.75 17.42
C PRO A 208 -0.52 -23.49 18.09
N VAL A 209 0.15 -22.39 17.69
CA VAL A 209 1.47 -22.01 18.24
C VAL A 209 1.50 -20.53 18.64
N TRP A 210 1.88 -20.27 19.89
CA TRP A 210 2.05 -18.90 20.39
C TRP A 210 3.39 -18.32 19.94
N SER A 211 3.35 -17.06 19.49
CA SER A 211 4.54 -16.23 19.36
C SER A 211 5.13 -15.89 20.74
N PRO A 212 6.42 -15.50 20.79
CA PRO A 212 6.94 -14.71 21.89
C PRO A 212 6.10 -13.44 22.08
N LYS A 213 6.05 -12.93 23.30
CA LYS A 213 5.47 -11.62 23.58
C LYS A 213 6.49 -10.54 23.21
N HIS A 214 6.07 -9.55 22.45
CA HIS A 214 6.91 -8.43 22.03
C HIS A 214 6.44 -7.14 22.69
N GLY A 215 7.26 -6.59 23.59
CA GLY A 215 6.96 -5.43 24.41
C GLY A 215 7.09 -5.71 25.91
N GLY A 216 6.87 -4.68 26.73
CA GLY A 216 7.07 -4.74 28.18
C GLY A 216 5.83 -5.13 28.99
N ASP A 217 6.04 -5.34 30.29
CA ASP A 217 5.02 -5.71 31.29
C ASP A 217 4.30 -4.50 31.92
N GLY A 218 4.45 -3.31 31.34
CA GLY A 218 3.96 -2.06 31.92
C GLY A 218 2.43 -1.91 31.98
N CYS A 219 1.65 -2.92 31.58
CA CYS A 219 0.19 -2.87 31.61
C CYS A 219 -0.45 -4.25 31.78
N ASP A 220 -1.42 -4.33 32.69
CA ASP A 220 -2.23 -5.53 32.97
C ASP A 220 -3.50 -5.65 32.11
N GLN A 221 -3.88 -4.57 31.40
CA GLN A 221 -5.06 -4.60 30.54
C GLN A 221 -4.74 -5.28 29.21
N ILE A 222 -5.31 -6.47 29.04
CA ILE A 222 -5.19 -7.27 27.82
C ILE A 222 -6.47 -7.13 27.00
N LYS A 223 -6.34 -6.75 25.73
CA LYS A 223 -7.40 -6.79 24.72
C LYS A 223 -7.16 -7.99 23.82
N THR A 224 -8.14 -8.89 23.79
CA THR A 224 -8.07 -10.14 23.02
C THR A 224 -9.00 -10.08 21.81
N ILE A 225 -8.50 -10.48 20.65
CA ILE A 225 -9.26 -10.68 19.42
C ILE A 225 -9.12 -12.14 19.02
N LYS A 226 -10.21 -12.88 18.98
CA LYS A 226 -10.26 -14.28 18.51
C LYS A 226 -10.91 -14.32 17.14
N LEU A 227 -10.28 -15.04 16.21
CA LEU A 227 -10.74 -15.19 14.84
C LEU A 227 -11.18 -16.63 14.60
N GLU A 228 -12.34 -16.80 14.00
CA GLU A 228 -12.79 -18.09 13.48
C GLU A 228 -12.09 -18.34 12.15
N VAL A 229 -10.94 -19.01 12.18
CA VAL A 229 -9.99 -19.12 11.04
C VAL A 229 -10.63 -19.61 9.75
N SER A 230 -11.68 -20.45 9.84
CA SER A 230 -12.40 -20.97 8.69
C SER A 230 -13.21 -19.91 7.93
N GLU A 231 -13.55 -18.79 8.59
CA GLU A 231 -14.42 -17.76 8.02
C GLU A 231 -13.87 -16.33 8.15
N GLU A 232 -12.96 -16.08 9.09
CA GLU A 232 -12.45 -14.76 9.43
C GLU A 232 -10.92 -14.73 9.46
N PHE A 233 -10.36 -13.76 8.73
CA PHE A 233 -8.92 -13.52 8.66
C PHE A 233 -8.63 -12.02 8.61
N LEU A 234 -7.48 -11.66 9.14
CA LEU A 234 -6.99 -10.28 9.12
C LEU A 234 -6.63 -9.86 7.70
N VAL A 235 -7.11 -8.71 7.26
CA VAL A 235 -6.82 -8.15 5.93
C VAL A 235 -5.97 -6.90 6.00
N ARG A 236 -6.01 -6.18 7.13
CA ARG A 236 -5.32 -4.90 7.28
C ARG A 236 -5.13 -4.52 8.73
N ILE A 237 -4.02 -3.82 9.00
CA ILE A 237 -3.84 -3.01 10.19
C ILE A 237 -3.78 -1.52 9.84
N ALA A 238 -4.22 -0.67 10.74
CA ALA A 238 -4.02 0.78 10.67
C ALA A 238 -3.80 1.32 12.08
N GLY A 239 -3.25 2.51 12.21
CA GLY A 239 -3.05 3.11 13.53
C GLY A 239 -2.20 4.35 13.48
N PHE A 240 -1.68 4.72 14.65
CA PHE A 240 -0.82 5.89 14.83
C PHE A 240 0.41 5.51 15.62
N TYR A 241 1.54 6.16 15.32
CA TYR A 241 2.75 6.09 16.13
C TYR A 241 3.29 7.50 16.38
N GLY A 242 4.00 7.68 17.48
CA GLY A 242 4.44 9.02 17.88
C GLY A 242 5.05 9.03 19.27
N PRO A 243 5.41 10.21 19.79
CA PRO A 243 6.02 10.36 21.11
C PRO A 243 5.17 9.72 22.21
N VAL A 244 5.83 9.02 23.13
CA VAL A 244 5.18 8.48 24.34
C VAL A 244 5.03 9.60 25.36
N LYS A 245 3.84 9.72 25.95
CA LYS A 245 3.53 10.76 26.94
C LYS A 245 4.53 10.69 28.11
N GLY A 246 5.23 11.79 28.36
CA GLY A 246 6.26 11.88 29.41
C GLY A 246 7.67 11.49 28.95
N CYS A 247 7.85 11.08 27.69
CA CYS A 247 9.14 10.79 27.08
C CYS A 247 9.16 11.22 25.60
N ASP A 248 9.25 12.52 25.36
CA ASP A 248 9.10 13.11 24.01
C ASP A 248 10.16 12.66 23.01
N SER A 249 11.32 12.17 23.49
CA SER A 249 12.39 11.62 22.65
C SER A 249 12.14 10.19 22.17
N PHE A 250 11.14 9.49 22.73
CA PHE A 250 10.85 8.10 22.43
C PHE A 250 9.51 7.96 21.70
N LYS A 251 9.55 7.42 20.47
CA LYS A 251 8.35 7.13 19.68
C LYS A 251 7.98 5.66 19.77
N ALA A 252 6.70 5.36 19.91
CA ALA A 252 6.16 4.00 19.91
C ALA A 252 4.80 3.95 19.22
N LEU A 253 4.24 2.75 19.06
CA LEU A 253 2.89 2.55 18.55
C LEU A 253 1.88 3.13 19.57
N ARG A 254 1.12 4.14 19.16
CA ARG A 254 0.16 4.86 20.00
C ARG A 254 -1.23 4.24 19.91
N SER A 255 -1.60 3.78 18.72
CA SER A 255 -2.81 3.02 18.51
C SER A 255 -2.70 2.01 17.39
N ILE A 256 -3.56 0.99 17.43
CA ILE A 256 -3.73 0.03 16.37
C ILE A 256 -5.19 -0.40 16.23
N THR A 257 -5.62 -0.54 14.98
CA THR A 257 -6.90 -1.07 14.55
C THR A 257 -6.64 -2.25 13.63
N PHE A 258 -7.34 -3.35 13.87
CA PHE A 258 -7.31 -4.53 13.03
C PHE A 258 -8.59 -4.59 12.20
N TYR A 259 -8.45 -4.83 10.91
CA TYR A 259 -9.55 -5.07 10.00
C TYR A 259 -9.46 -6.51 9.52
N THR A 260 -10.57 -7.21 9.57
CA THR A 260 -10.75 -8.54 8.98
C THR A 260 -11.64 -8.45 7.75
N ASN A 261 -11.83 -9.57 7.07
CA ASN A 261 -12.84 -9.69 6.02
C ASN A 261 -14.29 -9.56 6.55
N LYS A 262 -14.51 -9.55 7.87
CA LYS A 262 -15.85 -9.48 8.49
C LYS A 262 -16.07 -8.27 9.39
N ALA A 263 -15.03 -7.76 10.04
CA ALA A 263 -15.17 -6.85 11.17
C ALA A 263 -13.99 -5.87 11.28
N LYS A 264 -14.18 -4.88 12.16
CA LYS A 264 -13.17 -3.93 12.63
C LYS A 264 -13.00 -4.10 14.13
N TYR A 265 -11.76 -4.26 14.59
CA TYR A 265 -11.39 -4.34 16.00
C TYR A 265 -10.48 -3.17 16.38
N GLY A 266 -10.87 -2.41 17.40
CA GLY A 266 -10.20 -1.17 17.81
C GLY A 266 -10.91 0.11 17.30
N PRO A 267 -10.25 1.27 17.33
CA PRO A 267 -8.84 1.45 17.69
C PRO A 267 -8.58 1.08 19.15
N TYR A 268 -7.41 0.49 19.40
CA TYR A 268 -6.87 0.31 20.73
C TYR A 268 -5.75 1.33 20.93
N GLY A 269 -5.73 2.02 22.07
CA GLY A 269 -4.82 3.15 22.33
C GLY A 269 -5.32 4.47 21.74
N ASP A 270 -4.44 5.47 21.67
CA ASP A 270 -4.80 6.82 21.25
C ASP A 270 -4.32 7.11 19.81
N GLU A 271 -5.19 7.70 19.01
CA GLU A 271 -4.93 8.08 17.61
C GLU A 271 -4.14 9.40 17.51
N VAL A 272 -2.91 9.40 18.05
CA VAL A 272 -2.04 10.59 18.14
C VAL A 272 -0.70 10.31 17.45
N GLY A 273 -0.26 11.26 16.62
CA GLY A 273 1.03 11.22 15.92
C GLY A 273 0.87 10.95 14.42
N ASP A 274 1.83 10.22 13.85
CA ASP A 274 1.88 9.88 12.44
C ASP A 274 0.99 8.67 12.16
N ALA A 275 0.03 8.82 11.25
CA ALA A 275 -0.86 7.73 10.85
C ALA A 275 -0.14 6.70 9.96
N PHE A 276 -0.51 5.44 10.10
CA PHE A 276 -0.06 4.35 9.23
C PHE A 276 -1.19 3.40 8.87
N THR A 277 -1.01 2.67 7.78
CA THR A 277 -1.88 1.55 7.42
C THR A 277 -1.09 0.54 6.61
N SER A 278 -1.30 -0.75 6.88
CA SER A 278 -0.89 -1.80 5.96
C SER A 278 -1.76 -1.74 4.71
N SER A 279 -1.15 -2.05 3.56
CA SER A 279 -1.80 -1.93 2.25
C SER A 279 -3.20 -2.56 2.25
N VAL A 280 -4.17 -1.88 1.63
CA VAL A 280 -5.57 -2.36 1.49
C VAL A 280 -5.68 -3.39 0.35
N THR A 281 -4.67 -4.25 0.25
CA THR A 281 -4.49 -5.27 -0.78
C THR A 281 -5.29 -6.53 -0.44
N GLY A 282 -5.82 -7.22 -1.44
CA GLY A 282 -6.53 -8.49 -1.29
C GLY A 282 -5.56 -9.53 -0.82
N GLY A 283 -5.70 -9.91 0.42
CA GLY A 283 -4.79 -10.82 1.07
C GLY A 283 -5.17 -10.93 2.52
N LYS A 284 -4.51 -11.87 3.17
CA LYS A 284 -4.57 -12.01 4.62
C LYS A 284 -3.21 -11.70 5.22
N VAL A 285 -3.23 -11.13 6.41
CA VAL A 285 -2.05 -11.04 7.26
C VAL A 285 -1.71 -12.46 7.71
N VAL A 286 -0.49 -12.90 7.41
CA VAL A 286 0.01 -14.25 7.76
C VAL A 286 1.14 -14.23 8.78
N GLY A 287 1.56 -13.03 9.19
CA GLY A 287 2.62 -12.86 10.16
C GLY A 287 2.83 -11.41 10.51
N PHE A 288 3.58 -11.18 11.58
CA PHE A 288 3.98 -9.86 12.03
C PHE A 288 5.50 -9.80 12.17
N HIS A 289 6.03 -8.61 11.91
CA HIS A 289 7.41 -8.23 12.23
C HIS A 289 7.40 -6.85 12.88
N GLY A 290 8.50 -6.45 13.51
CA GLY A 290 8.51 -5.16 14.19
C GLY A 290 9.73 -4.92 15.07
N ARG A 291 9.55 -3.99 16.01
CA ARG A 291 10.53 -3.62 17.03
C ARG A 291 9.84 -3.50 18.38
N SER A 292 10.49 -3.97 19.43
CA SER A 292 9.95 -3.84 20.79
C SER A 292 11.04 -3.72 21.85
N GLY A 293 10.79 -2.87 22.84
CA GLY A 293 11.52 -2.77 24.10
C GLY A 293 10.52 -2.75 25.26
N VAL A 294 10.46 -1.63 26.00
CA VAL A 294 9.46 -1.42 27.06
C VAL A 294 8.04 -1.29 26.49
N TYR A 295 7.93 -0.86 25.23
CA TYR A 295 6.68 -0.74 24.49
C TYR A 295 6.76 -1.56 23.19
N LEU A 296 5.67 -1.58 22.43
CA LEU A 296 5.69 -1.98 21.04
C LEU A 296 6.15 -0.77 20.20
N ASP A 297 7.45 -0.68 19.94
CA ASP A 297 8.08 0.46 19.25
C ASP A 297 7.56 0.63 17.81
N ALA A 298 7.53 -0.48 17.05
CA ALA A 298 7.10 -0.49 15.66
C ALA A 298 6.49 -1.83 15.25
N ILE A 299 5.58 -1.81 14.28
CA ILE A 299 4.92 -3.02 13.77
C ILE A 299 4.79 -2.99 12.26
N GLY A 300 4.98 -4.14 11.64
CA GLY A 300 4.73 -4.43 10.24
C GLY A 300 4.05 -5.79 10.10
N VAL A 301 3.61 -6.10 8.88
CA VAL A 301 2.89 -7.34 8.57
C VAL A 301 3.53 -8.05 7.40
N HIS A 302 3.45 -9.38 7.43
CA HIS A 302 3.60 -10.23 6.26
C HIS A 302 2.23 -10.49 5.67
N MET A 303 2.10 -10.30 4.37
CA MET A 303 0.85 -10.45 3.64
C MET A 303 0.96 -11.67 2.72
N GLU A 304 -0.01 -12.56 2.80
CA GLU A 304 -0.31 -13.52 1.74
C GLU A 304 -1.40 -12.91 0.90
N TYR A 305 -1.08 -12.57 -0.34
CA TYR A 305 -2.03 -11.98 -1.26
C TYR A 305 -2.90 -13.08 -1.91
N PHE A 306 -4.20 -12.80 -2.04
CA PHE A 306 -5.11 -13.62 -2.85
C PHE A 306 -4.93 -13.31 -4.34
#